data_AF-A0A950L0M5-F1
#
_entry.id   AF-A0A950L0M5-F1
#
_cell.length_a   1.000
_cell.length_b   1.000
_cell.length_c   1.000
_cell.angle_alpha   90.00
_cell.angle_beta   90.00
_cell.angle_gamma   90.00
#
_symmetry.space_group_name_H-M   'P 1'
#
loop_
_entity.id
_entity.type
_entity.pdbx_description
1 polymer ?
#
loop_
_entity_poly.entity_id
_entity_poly.type
_entity_poly.pdbx_seq_one_letter_code
_entity_poly.pdbx_strand_id
1 'polypeptide(L)'
;MTTGTSLVRFTLRTASRGPRSSSAQPCPAARGARWPAPHPRPGHFLAQDPRRRIVTTETAAGTVYHVPSETAPGVVYDVFIDDDGQWVCAPCPDWAAWRKPCKHVFEVLQRFYPALAPPVPETTPFVKNGWYAGARSYPQESFPYTEGLAESTRRDHALETQDERVESLLVDLACVVNERHPWTHDAWRPQLPAGDKVLQSVLRDQHRKSLRRFRPILKRLKAEGKIRFAPSRGTVVKYNRSARTRDYLWESFAGVTDPFRIIDQDVIVDTTGFSPFYISNWRDRRASENAGRPPSDYRERTEWFRVHAIIGRTSKAILAWAMTPNRGAGVGDSSLLGALLSDLKARGFEPRYVIGDNAYVTPETVAAARACGAQLVCPLKGRNFDRAGVPRGAAAEIEAFARRNPVLYDELVRARQAIEGIFSVEKRRDNHVASVGSKTERAAHAALLREAAEISEQATRARRDGRDDVAELLEDQLEALKDEAAASSLYVSRQNEMLTRAIRQVLNQTVQIELRWNRRIAYTKGSVFGPVRETVE
;
A
#
# COMPACT_ATOMS: atom_id res chain seq x y z
N MET A 1 -46.06 -3.25 12.15
CA MET A 1 -45.22 -2.08 11.81
C MET A 1 -44.09 -2.55 10.90
N THR A 2 -44.34 -2.53 9.60
CA THR A 2 -43.42 -2.97 8.54
C THR A 2 -42.61 -1.78 8.04
N THR A 3 -41.31 -1.77 8.31
CA THR A 3 -40.38 -0.77 7.76
C THR A 3 -40.00 -1.16 6.34
N GLY A 4 -40.56 -0.42 5.38
CA GLY A 4 -40.28 -0.58 3.95
C GLY A 4 -38.89 -0.06 3.60
N THR A 5 -38.06 -0.93 3.04
CA THR A 5 -36.76 -0.59 2.46
C THR A 5 -36.98 -0.08 1.04
N SER A 6 -36.95 1.24 0.84
CA SER A 6 -37.00 1.84 -0.50
C SER A 6 -35.63 1.75 -1.16
N LEU A 7 -35.51 0.85 -2.15
CA LEU A 7 -34.36 0.74 -3.06
C LEU A 7 -34.39 1.94 -4.02
N VAL A 8 -33.43 2.86 -3.90
CA VAL A 8 -33.24 3.97 -4.86
C VAL A 8 -32.26 3.51 -5.93
N ARG A 9 -32.73 3.48 -7.18
CA ARG A 9 -31.95 3.15 -8.39
C ARG A 9 -31.16 4.39 -8.82
N PHE A 10 -29.86 4.28 -8.99
CA PHE A 10 -29.00 5.37 -9.47
C PHE A 10 -29.03 5.44 -11.00
N THR A 11 -29.30 6.62 -11.56
CA THR A 11 -29.01 6.96 -12.96
C THR A 11 -28.09 8.18 -12.98
N LEU A 12 -26.87 8.00 -13.47
CA LEU A 12 -25.91 9.08 -13.69
C LEU A 12 -26.39 9.97 -14.84
N ARG A 13 -26.88 11.18 -14.53
CA ARG A 13 -27.12 12.21 -15.55
C ARG A 13 -25.83 12.97 -15.83
N THR A 14 -25.30 12.83 -17.04
CA THR A 14 -24.25 13.70 -17.57
C THR A 14 -24.84 15.04 -17.99
N ALA A 15 -24.62 16.09 -17.20
CA ALA A 15 -24.98 17.45 -17.60
C ALA A 15 -23.78 18.12 -18.28
N SER A 16 -23.84 18.28 -19.60
CA SER A 16 -22.88 19.07 -20.37
C SER A 16 -23.04 20.56 -20.08
N ARG A 17 -22.08 21.18 -19.40
CA ARG A 17 -21.96 22.65 -19.32
C ARG A 17 -20.86 23.13 -20.25
N GLY A 18 -21.23 23.99 -21.20
CA GLY A 18 -20.33 24.61 -22.18
C GLY A 18 -19.31 25.59 -21.57
N PRO A 19 -18.25 25.93 -22.32
CA PRO A 19 -17.10 26.65 -21.80
C PRO A 19 -17.38 28.15 -21.63
N ARG A 20 -16.96 28.71 -20.49
CA ARG A 20 -16.81 30.16 -20.30
C ARG A 20 -15.37 30.56 -20.59
N SER A 21 -15.18 31.45 -21.55
CA SER A 21 -13.89 32.07 -21.88
C SER A 21 -13.53 33.15 -20.85
N SER A 22 -12.41 32.98 -20.15
CA SER A 22 -11.75 34.07 -19.42
C SER A 22 -10.36 34.30 -19.98
N SER A 23 -10.16 35.48 -20.58
CA SER A 23 -8.89 36.00 -21.06
C SER A 23 -7.90 36.19 -19.91
N ALA A 24 -6.79 35.46 -19.93
CA ALA A 24 -5.67 35.65 -19.01
C ALA A 24 -4.57 36.48 -19.69
N GLN A 25 -4.21 37.61 -19.07
CA GLN A 25 -3.00 38.38 -19.42
C GLN A 25 -1.73 37.62 -19.01
N PRO A 26 -0.62 37.75 -19.77
CA PRO A 26 0.64 37.09 -19.44
C PRO A 26 1.44 37.85 -18.37
N CYS A 27 1.96 37.12 -17.39
CA CYS A 27 2.93 37.61 -16.40
C CYS A 27 4.36 37.61 -16.99
N PRO A 28 5.24 38.56 -16.61
CA PRO A 28 6.55 38.73 -17.22
C PRO A 28 7.57 37.68 -16.79
N ALA A 29 8.47 37.35 -17.73
CA ALA A 29 9.53 36.37 -17.59
C ALA A 29 10.56 36.74 -16.51
N ALA A 30 10.74 35.85 -15.52
CA ALA A 30 11.83 35.93 -14.57
C ALA A 30 13.13 35.41 -15.21
N ARG A 31 14.13 36.28 -15.31
CA ARG A 31 15.49 35.96 -15.77
C ARG A 31 16.30 35.30 -14.65
N GLY A 32 17.05 34.26 -15.02
CA GLY A 32 18.41 34.01 -14.53
C GLY A 32 18.57 33.45 -13.12
N ALA A 33 18.48 32.13 -12.98
CA ALA A 33 19.19 31.40 -11.93
C ALA A 33 19.91 30.20 -12.56
N ARG A 34 21.25 30.28 -12.61
CA ARG A 34 22.11 29.15 -13.01
C ARG A 34 22.08 28.09 -11.90
N TRP A 35 21.60 26.90 -12.24
CA TRP A 35 21.70 25.72 -11.37
C TRP A 35 23.09 25.08 -11.53
N PRO A 36 23.71 24.56 -10.45
CA PRO A 36 24.91 23.76 -10.58
C PRO A 36 24.61 22.45 -11.33
N ALA A 37 25.59 21.99 -12.11
CA ALA A 37 25.48 20.77 -12.92
C ALA A 37 25.05 19.56 -12.05
N PRO A 38 24.14 18.70 -12.55
CA PRO A 38 23.74 17.50 -11.82
C PRO A 38 24.92 16.52 -11.71
N HIS A 39 25.09 15.93 -10.52
CA HIS A 39 25.98 14.79 -10.31
C HIS A 39 25.63 13.63 -11.25
N PRO A 40 26.62 12.84 -11.72
CA PRO A 40 26.38 11.74 -12.64
C PRO A 40 25.54 10.64 -11.99
N ARG A 41 24.59 10.08 -12.77
CA ARG A 41 23.73 8.97 -12.35
C ARG A 41 24.50 7.63 -12.45
N PRO A 42 24.25 6.64 -11.59
CA PRO A 42 24.87 5.33 -11.67
C PRO A 42 24.19 4.47 -12.76
N GLY A 43 24.98 3.93 -13.67
CA GLY A 43 24.54 3.21 -14.88
C GLY A 43 25.45 3.42 -16.09
N HIS A 44 26.52 4.20 -15.96
CA HIS A 44 27.56 4.28 -16.98
C HIS A 44 28.40 3.00 -16.97
N PHE A 45 28.48 2.31 -18.11
CA PHE A 45 29.58 1.40 -18.38
C PHE A 45 30.91 2.13 -18.10
N LEU A 46 31.91 1.41 -17.60
CA LEU A 46 33.22 1.93 -17.20
C LEU A 46 33.96 2.71 -18.31
N ALA A 47 33.48 2.62 -19.55
CA ALA A 47 34.04 3.19 -20.76
C ALA A 47 34.28 4.71 -20.76
N GLN A 48 33.67 5.49 -19.86
CA GLN A 48 33.77 6.96 -19.86
C GLN A 48 34.58 7.56 -18.70
N ASP A 49 35.10 6.76 -17.76
CA ASP A 49 35.98 7.29 -16.71
C ASP A 49 37.45 7.24 -17.17
N PRO A 50 38.09 8.38 -17.49
CA PRO A 50 39.49 8.41 -17.92
C PRO A 50 40.48 7.87 -16.86
N ARG A 51 40.04 7.71 -15.60
CA ARG A 51 40.86 7.14 -14.52
C ARG A 51 40.85 5.61 -14.48
N ARG A 52 40.09 4.95 -15.35
CA ARG A 52 39.89 3.48 -15.34
C ARG A 52 40.20 2.86 -16.71
N ARG A 53 41.31 3.28 -17.33
CA ARG A 53 41.80 2.73 -18.59
C ARG A 53 42.34 1.32 -18.37
N ILE A 54 41.93 0.37 -19.21
CA ILE A 54 42.55 -0.96 -19.28
C ILE A 54 43.96 -0.78 -19.85
N VAL A 55 44.96 -1.26 -19.12
CA VAL A 55 46.37 -1.24 -19.54
C VAL A 55 46.71 -2.59 -20.15
N THR A 56 47.43 -2.61 -21.26
CA THR A 56 47.84 -3.84 -21.96
C THR A 56 49.35 -4.02 -21.83
N THR A 57 49.78 -5.23 -21.48
CA THR A 57 51.19 -5.61 -21.39
C THR A 57 51.43 -6.79 -22.32
N GLU A 58 52.36 -6.65 -23.26
CA GLU A 58 52.78 -7.77 -24.13
C GLU A 58 53.78 -8.64 -23.38
N THR A 59 53.53 -9.95 -23.35
CA THR A 59 54.42 -10.94 -22.76
C THR A 59 54.79 -12.01 -23.80
N ALA A 60 55.78 -12.84 -23.50
CA ALA A 60 56.14 -13.95 -24.40
C ALA A 60 54.99 -14.96 -24.61
N ALA A 61 54.04 -15.04 -23.67
CA ALA A 61 52.87 -15.90 -23.74
C ALA A 61 51.63 -15.22 -24.36
N GLY A 62 51.74 -13.94 -24.75
CA GLY A 62 50.65 -13.16 -25.33
C GLY A 62 50.32 -11.88 -24.55
N THR A 63 49.22 -11.23 -24.93
CA THR A 63 48.79 -9.96 -24.37
C THR A 63 48.02 -10.15 -23.06
N VAL A 64 48.43 -9.45 -22.01
CA VAL A 64 47.75 -9.40 -20.71
C VAL A 64 47.02 -8.06 -20.57
N TYR A 65 45.74 -8.10 -20.20
CA TYR A 65 44.86 -6.95 -20.01
C TYR A 65 44.64 -6.69 -18.51
N HIS A 66 45.10 -5.54 -18.03
CA HIS A 66 44.97 -5.10 -16.64
C HIS A 66 43.68 -4.30 -16.45
N VAL A 67 42.66 -4.91 -15.85
CA VAL A 67 41.32 -4.35 -15.65
C VAL A 67 41.17 -3.84 -14.20
N PRO A 68 41.03 -2.52 -13.96
CA PRO A 68 40.89 -2.00 -12.61
C PRO A 68 39.52 -2.34 -11.99
N SER A 69 39.51 -2.63 -10.68
CA SER A 69 38.29 -2.94 -9.94
C SER A 69 37.37 -1.73 -9.83
N GLU A 70 36.08 -1.95 -10.07
CA GLU A 70 35.06 -0.90 -9.93
C GLU A 70 34.84 -0.51 -8.45
N THR A 71 34.90 -1.49 -7.56
CA THR A 71 34.49 -1.36 -6.16
C THR A 71 35.66 -1.21 -5.19
N ALA A 72 36.86 -1.63 -5.56
CA ALA A 72 38.05 -1.60 -4.71
C ALA A 72 39.18 -0.80 -5.39
N PRO A 73 39.33 0.50 -5.08
CA PRO A 73 40.40 1.32 -5.64
C PRO A 73 41.77 0.67 -5.41
N GLY A 74 42.58 0.56 -6.48
CA GLY A 74 43.93 -0.03 -6.42
C GLY A 74 43.99 -1.54 -6.66
N VAL A 75 42.86 -2.24 -6.72
CA VAL A 75 42.83 -3.66 -7.13
C VAL A 75 42.74 -3.73 -8.66
N VAL A 76 43.59 -4.57 -9.26
CA VAL A 76 43.65 -4.80 -10.71
C VAL A 76 43.47 -6.30 -10.96
N TYR A 77 42.74 -6.64 -12.02
CA TYR A 77 42.53 -8.01 -12.48
C TYR A 77 43.20 -8.19 -13.82
N ASP A 78 44.05 -9.20 -13.93
CA ASP A 78 44.75 -9.57 -15.14
C ASP A 78 43.88 -10.56 -15.91
N VAL A 79 43.56 -10.20 -17.14
CA VAL A 79 42.81 -11.02 -18.09
C VAL A 79 43.75 -11.38 -19.24
N PHE A 80 43.88 -12.65 -19.55
CA PHE A 80 44.74 -13.14 -20.63
C PHE A 80 44.16 -14.42 -21.23
N ILE A 81 44.71 -14.87 -22.35
CA ILE A 81 44.38 -16.16 -22.95
C ILE A 81 45.47 -17.14 -22.53
N ASP A 82 45.09 -18.30 -21.98
CA ASP A 82 46.04 -19.35 -21.62
C ASP A 82 46.46 -20.20 -22.82
N ASP A 83 47.36 -21.17 -22.59
CA ASP A 83 47.90 -22.05 -23.65
C ASP A 83 46.82 -22.90 -24.33
N ASP A 84 45.68 -23.13 -23.66
CA ASP A 84 44.52 -23.86 -24.19
C ASP A 84 43.58 -22.95 -25.00
N GLY A 85 43.92 -21.68 -25.17
CA GLY A 85 43.10 -20.69 -25.87
C GLY A 85 41.90 -20.19 -25.06
N GLN A 86 41.88 -20.42 -23.74
CA GLN A 86 40.79 -19.99 -22.86
C GLN A 86 41.09 -18.65 -22.19
N TRP A 87 40.06 -17.81 -22.08
CA TRP A 87 40.15 -16.53 -21.39
C TRP A 87 40.20 -16.72 -19.87
N VAL A 88 41.32 -16.40 -19.24
CA VAL A 88 41.55 -16.51 -17.80
C VAL A 88 41.50 -15.12 -17.14
N CYS A 89 40.98 -15.03 -15.91
CA CYS A 89 41.01 -13.81 -15.12
C CYS A 89 41.51 -14.04 -13.69
N ALA A 90 42.61 -13.39 -13.30
CA ALA A 90 43.23 -13.51 -11.97
C ALA A 90 43.47 -12.12 -11.35
N PRO A 91 43.33 -11.93 -10.02
CA PRO A 91 42.86 -12.87 -9.01
C PRO A 91 41.32 -12.77 -8.82
N CYS A 92 40.52 -12.98 -9.87
CA CYS A 92 39.07 -12.83 -9.78
C CYS A 92 38.42 -14.07 -9.10
N PRO A 93 37.71 -13.90 -7.97
CA PRO A 93 37.08 -15.03 -7.28
C PRO A 93 35.98 -15.70 -8.11
N ASP A 94 35.26 -14.93 -8.93
CA ASP A 94 34.21 -15.47 -9.81
C ASP A 94 34.80 -16.38 -10.89
N TRP A 95 35.96 -16.01 -11.48
CA TRP A 95 36.64 -16.87 -12.44
C TRP A 95 37.16 -18.15 -11.76
N ALA A 96 37.80 -18.02 -10.60
CA ALA A 96 38.33 -19.16 -9.84
C ALA A 96 37.23 -20.17 -9.46
N ALA A 97 36.04 -19.69 -9.09
CA ALA A 97 34.93 -20.54 -8.68
C ALA A 97 34.22 -21.23 -9.86
N TRP A 98 34.01 -20.51 -10.97
CA TRP A 98 33.07 -20.94 -12.00
C TRP A 98 33.71 -21.32 -13.34
N ARG A 99 34.97 -20.89 -13.59
CA ARG A 99 35.68 -21.04 -14.88
C ARG A 99 34.81 -20.63 -16.09
N LYS A 100 34.03 -19.56 -15.91
CA LYS A 100 33.17 -18.94 -16.93
C LYS A 100 33.54 -17.46 -17.04
N PRO A 101 33.46 -16.84 -18.24
CA PRO A 101 33.83 -15.45 -18.44
C PRO A 101 33.18 -14.54 -17.39
N CYS A 102 34.02 -13.95 -16.53
CA CYS A 102 33.55 -13.03 -15.49
C CYS A 102 33.39 -11.62 -16.07
N LYS A 103 32.91 -10.67 -15.26
CA LYS A 103 32.71 -9.27 -15.70
C LYS A 103 33.97 -8.63 -16.30
N HIS A 104 35.16 -9.01 -15.81
CA HIS A 104 36.43 -8.47 -16.31
C HIS A 104 36.78 -9.04 -17.69
N VAL A 105 36.54 -10.34 -17.92
CA VAL A 105 36.70 -10.96 -19.25
C VAL A 105 35.72 -10.33 -20.24
N PHE A 106 34.47 -10.09 -19.83
CA PHE A 106 33.51 -9.41 -20.70
C PHE A 106 33.91 -7.99 -21.08
N GLU A 107 34.48 -7.22 -20.15
CA GLU A 107 34.96 -5.88 -20.45
C GLU A 107 36.08 -5.92 -21.50
N VAL A 108 37.03 -6.86 -21.40
CA VAL A 108 38.10 -7.04 -22.40
C VAL A 108 37.53 -7.47 -23.75
N LEU A 109 36.63 -8.46 -23.76
CA LEU A 109 35.99 -8.93 -24.99
C LEU A 109 35.21 -7.82 -25.68
N GLN A 110 34.36 -7.07 -24.98
CA GLN A 110 33.59 -5.99 -25.59
C GLN A 110 34.47 -4.88 -26.15
N ARG A 111 35.59 -4.58 -25.49
CA ARG A 111 36.45 -3.44 -25.86
C ARG A 111 37.45 -3.77 -26.97
N PHE A 112 38.03 -4.95 -26.94
CA PHE A 112 39.12 -5.33 -27.85
C PHE A 112 38.70 -6.39 -28.88
N TYR A 113 37.67 -7.19 -28.59
CA TYR A 113 37.22 -8.30 -29.43
C TYR A 113 35.70 -8.35 -29.58
N PRO A 114 35.05 -7.26 -30.05
CA PRO A 114 33.58 -7.15 -30.03
C PRO A 114 32.87 -8.24 -30.84
N ALA A 115 33.53 -8.84 -31.83
CA ALA A 115 33.00 -9.98 -32.59
C ALA A 115 32.93 -11.30 -31.78
N LEU A 116 33.76 -11.42 -30.72
CA LEU A 116 33.79 -12.55 -29.80
C LEU A 116 33.03 -12.27 -28.50
N ALA A 117 32.66 -11.02 -28.25
CA ALA A 117 31.85 -10.66 -27.11
C ALA A 117 30.47 -11.31 -27.27
N PRO A 118 30.02 -12.15 -26.32
CA PRO A 118 28.64 -12.60 -26.35
C PRO A 118 27.72 -11.39 -26.28
N PRO A 119 26.51 -11.48 -26.87
CA PRO A 119 25.58 -10.37 -26.89
C PRO A 119 25.40 -9.87 -25.47
N VAL A 120 25.55 -8.55 -25.28
CA VAL A 120 25.31 -7.92 -23.98
C VAL A 120 23.93 -8.40 -23.54
N PRO A 121 23.81 -9.16 -22.43
CA PRO A 121 22.51 -9.55 -21.95
C PRO A 121 21.73 -8.25 -21.75
N GLU A 122 20.58 -8.10 -22.42
CA GLU A 122 19.71 -6.93 -22.23
C GLU A 122 19.51 -6.77 -20.73
N THR A 123 20.17 -5.77 -20.16
CA THR A 123 20.16 -5.60 -18.72
C THR A 123 18.79 -5.05 -18.36
N THR A 124 17.88 -5.94 -17.95
CA THR A 124 16.84 -5.54 -17.01
C THR A 124 17.54 -4.85 -15.84
N PRO A 125 17.11 -3.62 -15.45
CA PRO A 125 17.84 -2.83 -14.47
C PRO A 125 18.08 -3.64 -13.20
N PHE A 126 19.36 -3.80 -12.88
CA PHE A 126 19.84 -4.54 -11.73
C PHE A 126 19.37 -3.84 -10.45
N VAL A 127 18.22 -4.27 -9.90
CA VAL A 127 17.76 -3.81 -8.60
C VAL A 127 18.65 -4.45 -7.54
N LYS A 128 19.65 -3.69 -7.12
CA LYS A 128 20.56 -4.01 -6.02
C LYS A 128 19.77 -4.04 -4.71
N ASN A 129 19.10 -5.15 -4.41
CA ASN A 129 18.65 -5.56 -3.08
C ASN A 129 18.40 -7.06 -3.11
N GLY A 130 19.42 -7.84 -2.75
CA GLY A 130 19.38 -9.29 -2.76
C GLY A 130 18.30 -9.83 -1.83
N TRP A 131 17.17 -10.23 -2.39
CA TRP A 131 16.20 -11.14 -1.79
C TRP A 131 15.59 -11.99 -2.93
N TYR A 132 15.67 -13.32 -2.76
CA TYR A 132 15.13 -14.41 -3.58
C TYR A 132 15.91 -14.87 -4.84
N ALA A 133 16.95 -15.67 -4.61
CA ALA A 133 17.36 -16.70 -5.57
C ALA A 133 16.24 -17.76 -5.64
N GLY A 134 15.37 -17.66 -6.65
CA GLY A 134 14.26 -18.60 -6.87
C GLY A 134 12.92 -17.95 -7.22
N ALA A 135 12.81 -16.63 -7.23
CA ALA A 135 11.63 -15.98 -7.81
C ALA A 135 11.66 -16.19 -9.33
N ARG A 136 10.73 -16.97 -9.87
CA ARG A 136 10.45 -16.97 -11.31
C ARG A 136 10.16 -15.51 -11.70
N SER A 137 11.03 -14.90 -12.50
CA SER A 137 10.65 -13.69 -13.21
C SER A 137 9.44 -14.08 -14.06
N TYR A 138 8.30 -13.45 -13.79
CA TYR A 138 7.21 -13.48 -14.77
C TYR A 138 7.81 -12.95 -16.08
N PRO A 139 7.58 -13.60 -17.23
CA PRO A 139 7.99 -13.04 -18.50
C PRO A 139 7.36 -11.64 -18.57
N GLN A 140 8.21 -10.61 -18.56
CA GLN A 140 7.76 -9.32 -19.06
C GLN A 140 7.49 -9.57 -20.53
N GLU A 141 6.23 -9.59 -20.92
CA GLU A 141 5.85 -9.57 -22.33
C GLU A 141 6.48 -8.32 -22.95
N SER A 142 7.60 -8.51 -23.66
CA SER A 142 8.21 -7.48 -24.48
C SER A 142 7.39 -7.40 -25.76
N PHE A 143 6.45 -6.46 -25.79
CA PHE A 143 5.74 -6.13 -27.02
C PHE A 143 6.67 -5.30 -27.91
N PRO A 144 6.97 -5.72 -29.14
CA PRO A 144 7.63 -4.87 -30.11
C PRO A 144 6.62 -3.78 -30.52
N TYR A 145 6.78 -2.57 -30.00
CA TYR A 145 6.00 -1.42 -30.44
C TYR A 145 6.88 -0.42 -31.18
N THR A 146 6.65 -0.34 -32.48
CA THR A 146 7.01 0.77 -33.33
C THR A 146 6.02 1.92 -33.08
N GLU A 147 6.57 3.09 -32.73
CA GLU A 147 5.92 4.41 -32.64
C GLU A 147 4.99 4.70 -31.44
N GLY A 148 5.40 5.65 -30.59
CA GLY A 148 4.53 6.34 -29.63
C GLY A 148 4.99 6.32 -28.17
N LEU A 149 5.65 7.41 -27.73
CA LEU A 149 6.03 7.84 -26.37
C LEU A 149 6.61 6.76 -25.42
N ALA A 150 7.83 7.00 -24.93
CA ALA A 150 8.54 6.13 -23.98
C ALA A 150 7.64 5.62 -22.85
N GLU A 151 7.87 4.39 -22.36
CA GLU A 151 7.09 3.77 -21.27
C GLU A 151 6.94 4.69 -20.05
N SER A 152 7.98 5.48 -19.73
CA SER A 152 7.94 6.52 -18.71
C SER A 152 6.82 7.53 -18.93
N THR A 153 6.62 8.00 -20.16
CA THR A 153 5.58 8.98 -20.49
C THR A 153 4.17 8.40 -20.40
N ARG A 154 3.99 7.10 -20.71
CA ARG A 154 2.68 6.43 -20.52
C ARG A 154 2.35 6.24 -19.05
N ARG A 155 3.34 5.90 -18.24
CA ARG A 155 3.20 5.82 -16.79
C ARG A 155 2.88 7.17 -16.19
N ASP A 156 3.60 8.22 -16.60
CA ASP A 156 3.39 9.58 -16.13
C ASP A 156 2.01 10.08 -16.51
N HIS A 157 1.59 9.92 -17.78
CA HIS A 157 0.23 10.24 -18.22
C HIS A 157 -0.84 9.46 -17.45
N ALA A 158 -0.63 8.17 -17.18
CA ALA A 158 -1.56 7.38 -16.39
C ALA A 158 -1.67 7.89 -14.94
N LEU A 159 -0.55 8.33 -14.34
CA LEU A 159 -0.55 8.91 -13.00
C LEU A 159 -1.25 10.28 -12.97
N GLU A 160 -0.99 11.14 -13.96
CA GLU A 160 -1.66 12.45 -14.09
C GLU A 160 -3.16 12.29 -14.29
N THR A 161 -3.57 11.43 -15.23
CA THR A 161 -4.98 11.12 -15.49
C THR A 161 -5.65 10.54 -14.24
N GLN A 162 -4.94 9.68 -13.50
CA GLN A 162 -5.46 9.09 -12.27
C GLN A 162 -5.70 10.15 -11.19
N ASP A 163 -4.75 11.07 -10.97
CA ASP A 163 -4.90 12.13 -9.96
C ASP A 163 -6.09 13.05 -10.27
N GLU A 164 -6.24 13.47 -11.53
CA GLU A 164 -7.38 14.29 -11.96
C GLU A 164 -8.71 13.56 -11.83
N ARG A 165 -8.75 12.28 -12.23
CA ARG A 165 -9.96 11.47 -12.15
C ARG A 165 -10.37 11.19 -10.71
N VAL A 166 -9.42 10.88 -9.83
CA VAL A 166 -9.66 10.68 -8.39
C VAL A 166 -10.14 11.97 -7.75
N GLU A 167 -9.55 13.12 -8.09
CA GLU A 167 -10.03 14.42 -7.60
C GLU A 167 -11.49 14.68 -8.02
N SER A 168 -11.85 14.40 -9.28
CA SER A 168 -13.23 14.53 -9.76
C SER A 168 -14.19 13.63 -8.97
N LEU A 169 -13.85 12.34 -8.82
CA LEU A 169 -14.68 11.39 -8.07
C LEU A 169 -14.84 11.80 -6.59
N LEU A 170 -13.80 12.39 -5.99
CA LEU A 170 -13.88 12.90 -4.63
C LEU A 170 -14.79 14.12 -4.51
N VAL A 171 -14.82 14.99 -5.53
CA VAL A 171 -15.77 16.12 -5.57
C VAL A 171 -17.20 15.62 -5.68
N ASP A 172 -17.46 14.64 -6.55
CA ASP A 172 -18.78 14.04 -6.69
C ASP A 172 -19.23 13.36 -5.39
N LEU A 173 -18.33 12.61 -4.74
CA LEU A 173 -18.57 12.02 -3.43
C LEU A 173 -18.89 13.08 -2.37
N ALA A 174 -18.17 14.21 -2.37
CA ALA A 174 -18.42 15.30 -1.45
C ALA A 174 -19.82 15.93 -1.66
N CYS A 175 -20.27 16.06 -2.91
CA CYS A 175 -21.62 16.52 -3.22
C CYS A 175 -22.67 15.57 -2.61
N VAL A 176 -22.54 14.26 -2.82
CA VAL A 176 -23.46 13.26 -2.26
C VAL A 176 -23.49 13.30 -0.73
N VAL A 177 -22.32 13.45 -0.08
CA VAL A 177 -22.25 13.57 1.38
C VAL A 177 -22.95 14.84 1.87
N ASN A 178 -22.82 15.96 1.16
CA ASN A 178 -23.49 17.22 1.51
C ASN A 178 -25.02 17.14 1.33
N GLU A 179 -25.51 16.37 0.36
CA GLU A 179 -26.95 16.12 0.17
C GLU A 179 -27.54 15.33 1.34
N ARG A 180 -26.84 14.30 1.82
CA ARG A 180 -27.28 13.46 2.95
C ARG A 180 -27.12 14.15 4.30
N HIS A 181 -26.12 15.02 4.43
CA HIS A 181 -25.85 15.81 5.62
C HIS A 181 -25.98 17.29 5.30
N PRO A 182 -27.21 17.80 5.10
CA PRO A 182 -27.45 19.20 4.80
C PRO A 182 -26.72 20.10 5.76
N TRP A 183 -26.13 21.15 5.20
CA TRP A 183 -25.29 22.04 5.96
C TRP A 183 -26.12 22.88 6.92
N THR A 184 -26.02 22.58 8.21
CA THR A 184 -26.64 23.38 9.27
C THR A 184 -25.72 24.53 9.66
N HIS A 185 -26.17 25.75 9.40
CA HIS A 185 -25.53 26.95 9.91
C HIS A 185 -25.86 27.15 11.39
N ASP A 186 -24.93 26.81 12.27
CA ASP A 186 -24.95 27.40 13.61
C ASP A 186 -24.60 28.88 13.45
N ALA A 187 -25.52 29.76 13.84
CA ALA A 187 -25.45 31.21 13.61
C ALA A 187 -24.12 31.87 14.06
N TRP A 188 -23.36 31.21 14.94
CA TRP A 188 -22.20 31.79 15.61
C TRP A 188 -20.86 31.19 15.19
N ARG A 189 -20.82 30.03 14.51
CA ARG A 189 -19.58 29.39 14.07
C ARG A 189 -19.79 28.67 12.74
N PRO A 190 -19.40 29.28 11.60
CA PRO A 190 -19.52 28.64 10.30
C PRO A 190 -18.77 27.30 10.29
N GLN A 191 -19.52 26.21 10.26
CA GLN A 191 -18.96 24.87 10.07
C GLN A 191 -18.66 24.66 8.59
N LEU A 192 -17.67 23.83 8.26
CA LEU A 192 -17.58 23.34 6.88
C LEU A 192 -18.71 22.34 6.60
N PRO A 193 -19.21 22.29 5.35
CA PRO A 193 -20.07 21.20 4.87
C PRO A 193 -19.42 19.83 5.11
N ALA A 194 -20.23 18.79 5.29
CA ALA A 194 -19.74 17.44 5.59
C ALA A 194 -18.87 16.88 4.46
N GLY A 195 -19.29 17.06 3.21
CA GLY A 195 -18.55 16.68 2.02
C GLY A 195 -17.21 17.41 1.89
N ASP A 196 -17.16 18.70 2.21
CA ASP A 196 -15.91 19.47 2.22
C ASP A 196 -14.91 18.88 3.24
N LYS A 197 -15.38 18.38 4.39
CA LYS A 197 -14.51 17.72 5.37
C LYS A 197 -13.93 16.43 4.78
N VAL A 198 -14.77 15.56 4.18
CA VAL A 198 -14.36 14.31 3.54
C VAL A 198 -13.34 14.57 2.41
N LEU A 199 -13.69 15.43 1.46
CA LEU A 199 -12.85 15.77 0.31
C LEU A 199 -11.46 16.21 0.73
N GLN A 200 -11.38 17.14 1.69
CA GLN A 200 -10.09 17.67 2.13
C GLN A 200 -9.27 16.65 2.90
N SER A 201 -9.91 15.83 3.73
CA SER A 201 -9.24 14.75 4.46
C SER A 201 -8.63 13.73 3.49
N VAL A 202 -9.37 13.30 2.47
CA VAL A 202 -8.89 12.33 1.48
C VAL A 202 -7.85 12.94 0.53
N LEU A 203 -8.07 14.15 0.00
CA LEU A 203 -7.10 14.82 -0.87
C LEU A 203 -5.78 15.14 -0.16
N ARG A 204 -5.82 15.48 1.13
CA ARG A 204 -4.60 15.65 1.92
C ARG A 204 -3.76 14.38 1.90
N ASP A 205 -4.42 13.23 2.06
CA ASP A 205 -3.77 11.92 2.04
C ASP A 205 -3.32 11.50 0.63
N GLN A 206 -4.08 11.83 -0.41
CA GLN A 206 -3.68 11.60 -1.81
C GLN A 206 -2.40 12.39 -2.16
N HIS A 207 -2.38 13.70 -1.88
CA HIS A 207 -1.24 14.54 -2.27
C HIS A 207 -0.05 14.44 -1.33
N ARG A 208 -0.24 13.95 -0.10
CA ARG A 208 0.86 13.69 0.86
C ARG A 208 1.67 14.92 1.22
N LYS A 209 1.05 16.09 1.03
CA LYS A 209 1.66 17.37 1.33
C LYS A 209 1.42 17.71 2.79
N SER A 210 2.42 18.31 3.42
CA SER A 210 2.20 18.96 4.72
C SER A 210 1.05 19.96 4.60
N LEU A 211 0.29 20.20 5.67
CA LEU A 211 -0.86 21.10 5.60
C LEU A 211 -0.52 22.52 5.11
N ARG A 212 0.74 22.96 5.26
CA ARG A 212 1.24 24.21 4.67
C ARG A 212 1.28 24.14 3.14
N ARG A 213 1.83 23.06 2.59
CA ARG A 213 1.92 22.79 1.13
C ARG A 213 0.60 22.32 0.52
N PHE A 214 -0.35 21.88 1.34
CA PHE A 214 -1.70 21.50 0.92
C PHE A 214 -2.61 22.74 0.75
N ARG A 215 -2.36 23.83 1.47
CA ARG A 215 -3.18 25.05 1.40
C ARG A 215 -3.31 25.65 -0.02
N PRO A 216 -2.28 25.70 -0.87
CA PRO A 216 -2.42 26.14 -2.26
C PRO A 216 -3.43 25.28 -3.05
N ILE A 217 -3.48 23.97 -2.82
CA ILE A 217 -4.45 23.07 -3.47
C ILE A 217 -5.87 23.44 -3.04
N LEU A 218 -6.10 23.65 -1.74
CA LEU A 218 -7.40 24.10 -1.24
C LEU A 218 -7.83 25.46 -1.83
N LYS A 219 -6.88 26.39 -2.01
CA LYS A 219 -7.17 27.68 -2.67
C LYS A 219 -7.55 27.47 -4.14
N ARG A 220 -6.85 26.58 -4.86
CA ARG A 220 -7.15 26.20 -6.24
C ARG A 220 -8.57 25.63 -6.36
N LEU A 221 -8.90 24.62 -5.55
CA LEU A 221 -10.23 24.00 -5.53
C LEU A 221 -11.35 25.01 -5.24
N LYS A 222 -11.10 25.96 -4.34
CA LYS A 222 -12.04 27.05 -4.07
C LYS A 222 -12.21 27.97 -5.29
N ALA A 223 -11.11 28.35 -5.94
CA ALA A 223 -11.16 29.19 -7.15
C ALA A 223 -11.89 28.50 -8.31
N GLU A 224 -11.77 27.17 -8.41
CA GLU A 224 -12.49 26.33 -9.38
C GLU A 224 -13.95 26.07 -8.98
N GLY A 225 -14.41 26.51 -7.80
CA GLY A 225 -15.77 26.28 -7.32
C GLY A 225 -16.04 24.83 -6.88
N LYS A 226 -15.01 23.99 -6.76
CA LYS A 226 -15.12 22.59 -6.28
C LYS A 226 -15.35 22.49 -4.78
N ILE A 227 -14.90 23.49 -4.01
CA ILE A 227 -15.22 23.64 -2.58
C ILE A 227 -15.65 25.05 -2.27
N ARG A 228 -16.51 25.20 -1.25
CA ARG A 228 -17.00 26.52 -0.86
C ARG A 228 -15.94 27.34 -0.11
N PHE A 229 -15.15 26.66 0.71
CA PHE A 229 -14.15 27.31 1.57
C PHE A 229 -12.80 26.61 1.48
N ALA A 230 -11.72 27.41 1.51
CA ALA A 230 -10.35 26.93 1.63
C ALA A 230 -9.91 27.12 3.10
N PRO A 231 -10.13 26.13 3.99
CA PRO A 231 -9.95 26.34 5.42
C PRO A 231 -8.50 26.53 5.82
N SER A 232 -8.32 27.04 7.04
CA SER A 232 -7.01 27.14 7.66
C SER A 232 -6.43 25.75 7.97
N ARG A 233 -5.11 25.68 8.13
CA ARG A 233 -4.43 24.45 8.59
C ARG A 233 -5.02 23.92 9.90
N GLY A 234 -5.28 24.78 10.88
CA GLY A 234 -5.80 24.38 12.18
C GLY A 234 -7.19 23.75 12.07
N THR A 235 -8.01 24.30 11.20
CA THR A 235 -9.34 23.78 10.86
C THR A 235 -9.26 22.36 10.27
N VAL A 236 -8.36 22.11 9.32
CA VAL A 236 -8.16 20.76 8.74
C VAL A 236 -7.68 19.76 9.79
N VAL A 237 -6.76 20.16 10.68
CA VAL A 237 -6.33 19.29 11.81
C VAL A 237 -7.51 18.95 12.71
N LYS A 238 -8.32 19.95 13.07
CA LYS A 238 -9.50 19.76 13.94
C LYS A 238 -10.47 18.75 13.32
N TYR A 239 -10.77 18.86 12.03
CA TYR A 239 -11.68 17.93 11.37
C TYR A 239 -11.10 16.52 11.24
N ASN A 240 -9.81 16.38 10.94
CA ASN A 240 -9.16 15.07 10.93
C ASN A 240 -9.16 14.36 12.29
N ARG A 241 -9.46 15.06 13.39
CA ARG A 241 -9.55 14.51 14.75
C ARG A 241 -10.99 14.37 15.26
N SER A 242 -11.96 14.81 14.48
CA SER A 242 -13.36 14.80 14.90
C SER A 242 -13.99 13.43 14.63
N ALA A 243 -14.65 12.87 15.64
CA ALA A 243 -15.45 11.65 15.50
C ALA A 243 -16.55 11.84 14.45
N ARG A 244 -17.18 13.01 14.39
CA ARG A 244 -18.17 13.32 13.37
C ARG A 244 -17.60 13.24 11.94
N THR A 245 -16.34 13.64 11.73
CA THR A 245 -15.68 13.47 10.42
C THR A 245 -15.43 11.99 10.12
N ARG A 246 -15.11 11.18 11.14
CA ARG A 246 -14.97 9.73 11.01
C ARG A 246 -16.25 9.11 10.47
N ASP A 247 -17.38 9.50 11.02
CA ASP A 247 -18.67 8.91 10.64
C ASP A 247 -18.99 9.27 9.17
N TYR A 248 -18.71 10.50 8.73
CA TYR A 248 -18.80 10.87 7.31
C TYR A 248 -17.86 10.08 6.41
N LEU A 249 -16.62 9.87 6.86
CA LEU A 249 -15.65 9.07 6.13
C LEU A 249 -16.05 7.59 6.07
N TRP A 250 -16.67 7.06 7.13
CA TRP A 250 -17.16 5.68 7.17
C TRP A 250 -18.31 5.46 6.19
N GLU A 251 -19.28 6.38 6.19
CA GLU A 251 -20.37 6.37 5.21
C GLU A 251 -19.85 6.54 3.78
N SER A 252 -18.88 7.45 3.58
CA SER A 252 -18.24 7.65 2.29
C SER A 252 -17.52 6.38 1.82
N PHE A 253 -16.78 5.73 2.71
CA PHE A 253 -16.11 4.45 2.44
C PHE A 253 -17.12 3.38 2.03
N ALA A 254 -18.23 3.25 2.77
CA ALA A 254 -19.29 2.31 2.45
C ALA A 254 -19.90 2.59 1.07
N GLY A 255 -20.15 3.87 0.74
CA GLY A 255 -20.68 4.28 -0.56
C GLY A 255 -19.76 4.02 -1.73
N VAL A 256 -18.45 4.30 -1.60
CA VAL A 256 -17.49 4.06 -2.70
C VAL A 256 -17.18 2.58 -2.92
N THR A 257 -17.46 1.72 -1.94
CA THR A 257 -17.21 0.28 -2.05
C THR A 257 -18.44 -0.52 -2.49
N ASP A 258 -19.66 0.02 -2.36
CA ASP A 258 -20.91 -0.65 -2.76
C ASP A 258 -20.89 -1.21 -4.21
N PRO A 259 -20.36 -0.51 -5.24
CA PRO A 259 -20.33 -1.05 -6.60
C PRO A 259 -19.54 -2.36 -6.73
N PHE A 260 -18.56 -2.61 -5.86
CA PHE A 260 -17.75 -3.83 -5.92
C PHE A 260 -18.47 -5.08 -5.48
N ARG A 261 -19.64 -4.99 -4.83
CA ARG A 261 -20.43 -6.17 -4.44
C ARG A 261 -20.78 -7.08 -5.63
N ILE A 262 -20.88 -6.50 -6.83
CA ILE A 262 -21.18 -7.21 -8.08
C ILE A 262 -19.94 -7.94 -8.61
N ILE A 263 -18.74 -7.38 -8.39
CA ILE A 263 -17.49 -7.81 -9.03
C ILE A 263 -16.69 -8.75 -8.11
N ASP A 264 -16.72 -8.51 -6.80
CA ASP A 264 -15.95 -9.25 -5.80
C ASP A 264 -16.81 -10.28 -5.08
N GLN A 265 -17.05 -11.39 -5.77
CA GLN A 265 -17.66 -12.59 -5.18
C GLN A 265 -16.65 -13.43 -4.38
N ASP A 266 -15.35 -13.15 -4.49
CA ASP A 266 -14.31 -13.80 -3.71
C ASP A 266 -13.52 -12.71 -2.99
N VAL A 267 -13.24 -12.93 -1.70
CA VAL A 267 -12.54 -11.94 -0.87
C VAL A 267 -11.29 -12.52 -0.25
N ILE A 268 -10.30 -11.67 -0.03
CA ILE A 268 -9.03 -12.00 0.60
C ILE A 268 -8.97 -11.28 1.94
N VAL A 269 -8.57 -12.02 2.98
CA VAL A 269 -8.41 -11.50 4.34
C VAL A 269 -6.93 -11.48 4.68
N ASP A 270 -6.50 -10.34 5.19
CA ASP A 270 -5.12 -10.15 5.62
C ASP A 270 -5.08 -9.13 6.74
N THR A 271 -4.02 -9.18 7.54
CA THR A 271 -3.75 -8.15 8.51
C THR A 271 -2.41 -7.50 8.22
N THR A 272 -2.28 -6.25 8.63
CA THR A 272 -1.01 -5.57 8.55
C THR A 272 -0.77 -4.71 9.79
N GLY A 273 0.45 -4.81 10.32
CA GLY A 273 0.97 -3.81 11.24
C GLY A 273 1.08 -2.46 10.54
N PHE A 274 0.51 -1.44 11.17
CA PHE A 274 0.59 -0.04 10.78
C PHE A 274 1.17 0.76 11.95
N SER A 275 2.35 1.36 11.73
CA SER A 275 2.88 2.36 12.65
C SER A 275 2.55 3.74 12.09
N PRO A 276 1.93 4.61 12.90
CA PRO A 276 1.71 6.00 12.52
C PRO A 276 2.98 6.86 12.60
N PHE A 277 4.09 6.30 13.10
CA PHE A 277 5.37 7.01 13.21
C PHE A 277 6.38 6.35 12.28
N TYR A 278 6.79 7.13 11.28
CA TYR A 278 7.98 6.86 10.52
C TYR A 278 9.18 7.19 11.42
N ILE A 279 9.65 6.18 12.13
CA ILE A 279 10.91 6.22 12.89
C ILE A 279 10.78 7.17 14.10
N SER A 280 11.67 6.98 15.06
CA SER A 280 12.12 8.06 15.93
C SER A 280 12.20 9.31 15.11
N ASN A 281 11.56 10.38 15.57
CA ASN A 281 12.10 11.67 15.22
C ASN A 281 13.60 11.55 15.52
N TRP A 282 14.46 11.81 14.52
CA TRP A 282 15.90 11.67 14.71
C TRP A 282 16.37 12.45 15.97
N ARG A 283 15.62 13.50 16.33
CA ARG A 283 15.75 14.26 17.58
C ARG A 283 15.50 13.42 18.84
N ASP A 284 14.50 12.55 18.85
CA ASP A 284 14.18 11.69 19.99
C ASP A 284 15.23 10.58 20.12
N ARG A 285 15.68 10.01 18.98
CA ARG A 285 16.81 9.05 18.94
C ARG A 285 18.12 9.72 19.39
N ARG A 286 18.42 10.92 18.89
CA ARG A 286 19.63 11.67 19.28
C ARG A 286 19.55 12.16 20.72
N ALA A 287 18.38 12.53 21.22
CA ALA A 287 18.20 12.90 22.62
C ALA A 287 18.37 11.69 23.55
N SER A 288 17.91 10.50 23.15
CA SER A 288 18.19 9.26 23.91
C SER A 288 19.66 8.87 23.84
N GLU A 289 20.29 8.96 22.66
CA GLU A 289 21.74 8.71 22.48
C GLU A 289 22.56 9.70 23.33
N ASN A 290 22.22 10.99 23.31
CA ASN A 290 22.87 12.02 24.15
C ASN A 290 22.61 11.84 25.65
N ALA A 291 21.49 11.23 26.03
CA ALA A 291 21.14 10.97 27.43
C ALA A 291 21.60 9.59 27.93
N GLY A 292 22.40 8.86 27.14
CA GLY A 292 22.90 7.52 27.49
C GLY A 292 21.81 6.44 27.61
N ARG A 293 20.61 6.66 27.07
CA ARG A 293 19.52 5.67 27.13
C ARG A 293 19.70 4.62 26.02
N PRO A 294 19.49 3.33 26.33
CA PRO A 294 19.65 2.27 25.34
C PRO A 294 18.66 2.44 24.17
N PRO A 295 19.03 2.08 22.93
CA PRO A 295 18.15 2.16 21.76
C PRO A 295 16.85 1.34 21.87
N SER A 296 16.77 0.40 22.82
CA SER A 296 15.61 -0.45 23.08
C SER A 296 14.38 0.34 23.54
N ASP A 297 14.56 1.38 24.37
CA ASP A 297 13.47 2.24 24.87
C ASP A 297 12.70 2.95 23.74
N TYR A 298 13.32 3.07 22.56
CA TYR A 298 12.73 3.76 21.42
C TYR A 298 11.69 2.90 20.69
N ARG A 299 11.96 1.61 20.50
CA ARG A 299 11.06 0.68 19.81
C ARG A 299 9.79 0.41 20.63
N GLU A 300 9.91 0.47 21.95
CA GLU A 300 8.80 0.28 22.89
C GLU A 300 7.79 1.44 22.90
N ARG A 301 8.21 2.65 22.52
CA ARG A 301 7.33 3.84 22.48
C ARG A 301 6.52 3.98 21.19
N THR A 302 6.85 3.19 20.17
CA THR A 302 6.11 3.26 18.90
C THR A 302 4.90 2.37 19.03
N GLU A 303 3.75 3.01 19.24
CA GLU A 303 2.47 2.31 19.22
C GLU A 303 2.20 1.79 17.81
N TRP A 304 2.05 0.48 17.71
CA TRP A 304 1.64 -0.18 16.48
C TRP A 304 0.16 -0.47 16.56
N PHE A 305 -0.55 -0.20 15.48
CA PHE A 305 -1.91 -0.67 15.27
C PHE A 305 -1.87 -1.85 14.31
N ARG A 306 -2.81 -2.78 14.43
CA ARG A 306 -3.04 -3.80 13.43
C ARG A 306 -4.30 -3.46 12.68
N VAL A 307 -4.22 -3.55 11.36
CA VAL A 307 -5.35 -3.30 10.46
C VAL A 307 -5.74 -4.62 9.88
N HIS A 308 -6.98 -5.02 10.12
CA HIS A 308 -7.61 -6.21 9.58
C HIS A 308 -8.43 -5.75 8.39
N ALA A 309 -8.22 -6.34 7.21
CA ALA A 309 -8.91 -5.90 6.01
C ALA A 309 -9.47 -7.09 5.23
N ILE A 310 -10.68 -6.90 4.70
CA ILE A 310 -11.28 -7.71 3.65
C ILE A 310 -11.07 -6.97 2.33
N ILE A 311 -10.46 -7.64 1.37
CA ILE A 311 -10.07 -7.08 0.08
C ILE A 311 -10.72 -7.89 -1.04
N GLY A 312 -11.27 -7.22 -2.04
CA GLY A 312 -11.83 -7.87 -3.21
C GLY A 312 -10.77 -8.62 -4.01
N ARG A 313 -11.01 -9.89 -4.37
CA ARG A 313 -10.06 -10.67 -5.18
C ARG A 313 -9.88 -10.07 -6.57
N THR A 314 -10.96 -9.56 -7.16
CA THR A 314 -10.98 -9.06 -8.54
C THR A 314 -10.61 -7.59 -8.60
N SER A 315 -11.31 -6.76 -7.82
CA SER A 315 -11.08 -5.31 -7.81
C SER A 315 -9.78 -4.92 -7.12
N LYS A 316 -9.28 -5.78 -6.21
CA LYS A 316 -8.19 -5.47 -5.29
C LYS A 316 -8.50 -4.30 -4.34
N ALA A 317 -9.76 -3.88 -4.23
CA ALA A 317 -10.21 -2.79 -3.37
C ALA A 317 -10.41 -3.27 -1.93
N ILE A 318 -10.10 -2.42 -0.95
CA ILE A 318 -10.46 -2.68 0.45
C ILE A 318 -11.98 -2.54 0.58
N LEU A 319 -12.68 -3.60 0.98
CA LEU A 319 -14.14 -3.66 1.05
C LEU A 319 -14.67 -3.45 2.47
N ALA A 320 -13.95 -3.99 3.46
CA ALA A 320 -14.18 -3.78 4.87
C ALA A 320 -12.83 -3.77 5.60
N TRP A 321 -12.73 -3.05 6.71
CA TRP A 321 -11.54 -3.10 7.55
C TRP A 321 -11.86 -2.67 8.98
N ALA A 322 -11.00 -3.07 9.91
CA ALA A 322 -11.04 -2.63 11.29
C ALA A 322 -9.62 -2.53 11.84
N MET A 323 -9.47 -1.82 12.96
CA MET A 323 -8.16 -1.57 13.55
C MET A 323 -8.16 -1.89 15.03
N THR A 324 -7.22 -2.72 15.44
CA THR A 324 -6.93 -3.01 16.85
C THR A 324 -5.60 -2.38 17.25
N PRO A 325 -5.31 -2.27 18.55
CA PRO A 325 -3.93 -2.23 19.03
C PRO A 325 -3.12 -3.40 18.44
N ASN A 326 -1.79 -3.35 18.43
CA ASN A 326 -0.97 -4.47 17.93
C ASN A 326 -0.62 -5.53 18.99
N ARG A 327 -0.93 -5.27 20.26
CA ARG A 327 -0.69 -6.18 21.40
C ARG A 327 -1.93 -6.22 22.29
N GLY A 328 -2.15 -7.35 22.96
CA GLY A 328 -3.28 -7.57 23.87
C GLY A 328 -4.01 -8.89 23.57
N ALA A 329 -4.89 -9.29 24.48
CA ALA A 329 -5.82 -10.39 24.23
C ALA A 329 -6.79 -10.00 23.11
N GLY A 330 -7.15 -10.94 22.23
CA GLY A 330 -8.06 -10.68 21.11
C GLY A 330 -7.45 -9.88 19.94
N VAL A 331 -6.12 -9.79 19.88
CA VAL A 331 -5.38 -9.02 18.85
C VAL A 331 -4.70 -9.94 17.81
N GLY A 332 -5.15 -11.20 17.71
CA GLY A 332 -4.68 -12.14 16.69
C GLY A 332 -5.18 -11.77 15.29
N ASP A 333 -4.54 -12.27 14.23
CA ASP A 333 -4.91 -11.90 12.85
C ASP A 333 -6.37 -12.19 12.51
N SER A 334 -6.90 -13.26 13.09
CA SER A 334 -8.25 -13.76 12.89
C SER A 334 -9.33 -13.11 13.75
N SER A 335 -8.98 -12.31 14.76
CA SER A 335 -9.93 -11.94 15.83
C SER A 335 -11.11 -11.11 15.35
N LEU A 336 -10.90 -10.23 14.38
CA LEU A 336 -11.94 -9.37 13.82
C LEU A 336 -12.62 -9.92 12.56
N LEU A 337 -12.24 -11.12 12.09
CA LEU A 337 -12.77 -11.63 10.83
C LEU A 337 -14.29 -11.80 10.88
N GLY A 338 -14.85 -12.33 11.98
CA GLY A 338 -16.29 -12.52 12.12
C GLY A 338 -17.09 -11.22 12.05
N ALA A 339 -16.63 -10.18 12.76
CA ALA A 339 -17.27 -8.87 12.73
C ALA A 339 -17.20 -8.24 11.32
N LEU A 340 -16.04 -8.34 10.66
CA LEU A 340 -15.86 -7.80 9.31
C LEU A 340 -16.71 -8.51 8.27
N LEU A 341 -16.83 -9.84 8.32
CA LEU A 341 -17.69 -10.59 7.41
C LEU A 341 -19.17 -10.28 7.64
N SER A 342 -19.58 -10.11 8.91
CA SER A 342 -20.94 -9.70 9.26
C SER A 342 -21.28 -8.31 8.69
N ASP A 343 -20.39 -7.33 8.85
CA ASP A 343 -20.54 -5.99 8.26
C ASP A 343 -20.63 -6.06 6.72
N LEU A 344 -19.74 -6.84 6.10
CA LEU A 344 -19.73 -7.03 4.64
C LEU A 344 -21.07 -7.62 4.15
N LYS A 345 -21.58 -8.65 4.84
CA LYS A 345 -22.87 -9.28 4.53
C LYS A 345 -24.04 -8.32 4.74
N ALA A 346 -24.05 -7.53 5.82
CA ALA A 346 -25.07 -6.52 6.08
C ALA A 346 -25.13 -5.45 4.98
N ARG A 347 -24.01 -5.23 4.29
CA ARG A 347 -23.89 -4.32 3.15
C ARG A 347 -24.21 -4.97 1.80
N GLY A 348 -24.68 -6.21 1.80
CA GLY A 348 -25.15 -6.93 0.60
C GLY A 348 -24.05 -7.60 -0.22
N PHE A 349 -22.85 -7.79 0.34
CA PHE A 349 -21.85 -8.64 -0.30
C PHE A 349 -22.13 -10.11 0.03
N GLU A 350 -21.96 -10.96 -0.98
CA GLU A 350 -22.17 -12.41 -0.88
C GLU A 350 -20.89 -13.13 -1.27
N PRO A 351 -19.85 -13.15 -0.40
CA PRO A 351 -18.60 -13.81 -0.71
C PRO A 351 -18.82 -15.33 -0.80
N ARG A 352 -18.35 -15.94 -1.88
CA ARG A 352 -18.29 -17.40 -2.08
C ARG A 352 -17.09 -18.00 -1.37
N TYR A 353 -15.95 -17.32 -1.44
CA TYR A 353 -14.70 -17.75 -0.84
C TYR A 353 -14.09 -16.63 0.01
N VAL A 354 -13.63 -17.00 1.20
CA VAL A 354 -12.80 -16.14 2.07
C VAL A 354 -11.39 -16.72 2.07
N ILE A 355 -10.44 -16.01 1.48
CA ILE A 355 -9.09 -16.48 1.25
C ILE A 355 -8.16 -15.86 2.28
N GLY A 356 -7.60 -16.67 3.17
CA GLY A 356 -6.70 -16.21 4.24
C GLY A 356 -5.36 -16.92 4.25
N ASP A 357 -4.46 -16.49 5.13
CA ASP A 357 -3.26 -17.26 5.46
C ASP A 357 -3.55 -18.34 6.51
N ASN A 358 -2.50 -19.05 6.95
CA ASN A 358 -2.66 -20.09 7.95
C ASN A 358 -3.05 -19.58 9.35
N ALA A 359 -2.90 -18.28 9.65
CA ALA A 359 -3.33 -17.71 10.93
C ALA A 359 -4.86 -17.62 11.04
N TYR A 360 -5.57 -17.67 9.91
CA TYR A 360 -7.03 -17.76 9.86
C TYR A 360 -7.55 -19.20 9.93
N VAL A 361 -6.72 -20.23 10.15
CA VAL A 361 -7.22 -21.60 10.31
C VAL A 361 -7.64 -21.81 11.77
N THR A 362 -8.81 -21.27 12.14
CA THR A 362 -9.40 -21.44 13.48
C THR A 362 -10.86 -21.88 13.39
N PRO A 363 -11.43 -22.52 14.43
CA PRO A 363 -12.86 -22.89 14.44
C PRO A 363 -13.78 -21.68 14.25
N GLU A 364 -13.46 -20.55 14.88
CA GLU A 364 -14.28 -19.33 14.88
C GLU A 364 -14.32 -18.67 13.50
N THR A 365 -13.19 -18.66 12.80
CA THR A 365 -13.08 -18.10 11.45
C THR A 365 -13.77 -18.95 10.40
N VAL A 366 -13.68 -20.28 10.49
CA VAL A 366 -14.47 -21.20 9.65
C VAL A 366 -15.96 -21.02 9.90
N ALA A 367 -16.38 -20.94 11.17
CA ALA A 367 -17.79 -20.70 11.52
C ALA A 367 -18.29 -19.34 10.99
N ALA A 368 -17.48 -18.29 11.10
CA ALA A 368 -17.79 -16.95 10.60
C ALA A 368 -17.94 -16.92 9.07
N ALA A 369 -17.02 -17.55 8.33
CA ALA A 369 -17.12 -17.68 6.88
C ALA A 369 -18.42 -18.41 6.48
N ARG A 370 -18.72 -19.53 7.14
CA ARG A 370 -19.95 -20.30 6.91
C ARG A 370 -21.21 -19.50 7.21
N ALA A 371 -21.24 -18.74 8.30
CA ALA A 371 -22.37 -17.86 8.64
C ALA A 371 -22.63 -16.79 7.57
N CYS A 372 -21.60 -16.42 6.80
CA CYS A 372 -21.71 -15.51 5.66
C CYS A 372 -21.97 -16.21 4.32
N GLY A 373 -22.18 -17.53 4.32
CA GLY A 373 -22.41 -18.32 3.11
C GLY A 373 -21.13 -18.60 2.31
N ALA A 374 -19.96 -18.37 2.92
CA ALA A 374 -18.66 -18.50 2.25
C ALA A 374 -17.90 -19.74 2.72
N GLN A 375 -17.04 -20.27 1.85
CA GLN A 375 -16.04 -21.27 2.20
C GLN A 375 -14.71 -20.59 2.56
N LEU A 376 -14.17 -20.87 3.76
CA LEU A 376 -12.81 -20.44 4.11
C LEU A 376 -11.79 -21.29 3.35
N VAL A 377 -10.80 -20.62 2.74
CA VAL A 377 -9.70 -21.22 1.98
C VAL A 377 -8.38 -20.65 2.49
N CYS A 378 -7.57 -21.50 3.11
CA CYS A 378 -6.27 -21.11 3.67
C CYS A 378 -5.22 -22.19 3.39
N PRO A 379 -3.94 -21.83 3.19
CA PRO A 379 -2.87 -22.80 3.10
C PRO A 379 -2.73 -23.54 4.45
N LEU A 380 -2.75 -24.87 4.42
CA LEU A 380 -2.52 -25.71 5.59
C LEU A 380 -1.03 -25.96 5.81
N LYS A 381 -0.60 -26.04 7.08
CA LYS A 381 0.78 -26.33 7.51
C LYS A 381 0.80 -27.54 8.44
N GLY A 382 1.96 -28.13 8.68
CA GLY A 382 2.10 -29.34 9.52
C GLY A 382 1.40 -29.26 10.89
N ARG A 383 1.35 -28.08 11.53
CA ARG A 383 0.65 -27.87 12.81
C ARG A 383 -0.87 -28.09 12.75
N ASN A 384 -1.47 -28.01 11.57
CA ASN A 384 -2.91 -28.24 11.36
C ASN A 384 -3.27 -29.72 11.33
N PHE A 385 -2.27 -30.61 11.31
CA PHE A 385 -2.41 -32.05 11.31
C PHE A 385 -1.97 -32.61 12.66
N ASP A 386 -2.45 -33.80 13.00
CA ASP A 386 -1.91 -34.60 14.09
C ASP A 386 -0.62 -35.36 13.66
N ARG A 387 -0.09 -36.21 14.53
CA ARG A 387 1.10 -37.01 14.23
C ARG A 387 0.89 -38.04 13.12
N ALA A 388 -0.35 -38.44 12.85
CA ALA A 388 -0.72 -39.38 11.79
C ALA A 388 -1.00 -38.67 10.46
N GLY A 389 -0.89 -37.34 10.41
CA GLY A 389 -1.20 -36.55 9.22
C GLY A 389 -2.70 -36.32 9.01
N VAL A 390 -3.54 -36.56 10.02
CA VAL A 390 -4.98 -36.30 9.95
C VAL A 390 -5.26 -34.85 10.31
N PRO A 391 -6.05 -34.11 9.51
CA PRO A 391 -6.35 -32.71 9.79
C PRO A 391 -7.22 -32.57 11.04
N ARG A 392 -6.99 -31.52 11.84
CA ARG A 392 -7.74 -31.27 13.08
C ARG A 392 -8.72 -30.11 12.94
N GLY A 393 -9.95 -30.30 13.46
CA GLY A 393 -10.96 -29.24 13.59
C GLY A 393 -11.20 -28.48 12.27
N ALA A 394 -11.03 -27.16 12.31
CA ALA A 394 -11.14 -26.25 11.17
C ALA A 394 -10.34 -26.69 9.92
N ALA A 395 -9.18 -27.33 10.12
CA ALA A 395 -8.34 -27.77 9.01
C ALA A 395 -8.97 -28.91 8.19
N ALA A 396 -9.82 -29.75 8.80
CA ALA A 396 -10.42 -30.89 8.11
C ALA A 396 -11.38 -30.45 7.00
N GLU A 397 -12.14 -29.37 7.24
CA GLU A 397 -13.04 -28.80 6.23
C GLU A 397 -12.25 -28.20 5.06
N ILE A 398 -11.21 -27.42 5.36
CA ILE A 398 -10.35 -26.80 4.34
C ILE A 398 -9.65 -27.87 3.51
N GLU A 399 -9.14 -28.94 4.14
CA GLU A 399 -8.51 -30.05 3.42
C GLU A 399 -9.52 -30.80 2.57
N ALA A 400 -10.73 -31.06 3.08
CA ALA A 400 -11.78 -31.70 2.30
C ALA A 400 -12.18 -30.86 1.07
N PHE A 401 -12.16 -29.53 1.17
CA PHE A 401 -12.32 -28.65 0.01
C PHE A 401 -11.13 -28.76 -0.95
N ALA A 402 -9.90 -28.71 -0.45
CA ALA A 402 -8.68 -28.80 -1.26
C ALA A 402 -8.60 -30.12 -2.04
N ARG A 403 -8.94 -31.25 -1.42
CA ARG A 403 -8.96 -32.58 -2.07
C ARG A 403 -10.04 -32.69 -3.14
N ARG A 404 -11.22 -32.10 -2.91
CA ARG A 404 -12.32 -32.09 -3.89
C ARG A 404 -12.06 -31.15 -5.06
N ASN A 405 -11.36 -30.04 -4.83
CA ASN A 405 -11.16 -28.97 -5.81
C ASN A 405 -9.69 -28.53 -5.88
N PRO A 406 -8.73 -29.41 -6.21
CA PRO A 406 -7.30 -29.11 -6.09
C PRO A 406 -6.85 -27.91 -6.94
N VAL A 407 -7.33 -27.82 -8.19
CA VAL A 407 -6.98 -26.72 -9.11
C VAL A 407 -7.50 -25.38 -8.60
N LEU A 408 -8.76 -25.34 -8.17
CA LEU A 408 -9.39 -24.12 -7.66
C LEU A 408 -8.75 -23.68 -6.33
N TYR A 409 -8.48 -24.63 -5.42
CA TYR A 409 -7.78 -24.35 -4.17
C TYR A 409 -6.42 -23.70 -4.43
N ASP A 410 -5.61 -24.25 -5.34
CA ASP A 410 -4.31 -23.70 -5.70
C ASP A 410 -4.42 -22.30 -6.34
N GLU A 411 -5.43 -22.07 -7.18
CA GLU A 411 -5.72 -20.73 -7.74
C GLU A 411 -6.04 -19.72 -6.63
N LEU A 412 -6.96 -20.07 -5.72
CA LEU A 412 -7.39 -19.20 -4.64
C LEU A 412 -6.24 -18.87 -3.68
N VAL A 413 -5.45 -19.87 -3.28
CA VAL A 413 -4.29 -19.66 -2.40
C VAL A 413 -3.23 -18.78 -3.07
N ARG A 414 -2.95 -18.96 -4.36
CA ARG A 414 -2.02 -18.09 -5.11
C ARG A 414 -2.51 -16.66 -5.23
N ALA A 415 -3.81 -16.44 -5.36
CA ALA A 415 -4.39 -15.10 -5.49
C ALA A 415 -4.09 -14.19 -4.28
N ARG A 416 -3.84 -14.77 -3.09
CA ARG A 416 -3.44 -14.02 -1.89
C ARG A 416 -2.11 -13.29 -2.06
N GLN A 417 -1.14 -13.86 -2.76
CA GLN A 417 0.20 -13.25 -2.92
C GLN A 417 0.14 -11.87 -3.60
N ALA A 418 -0.84 -11.66 -4.49
CA ALA A 418 -1.05 -10.35 -5.12
C ALA A 418 -1.41 -9.25 -4.11
N ILE A 419 -2.06 -9.58 -2.99
CA ILE A 419 -2.49 -8.63 -1.96
C ILE A 419 -1.34 -8.19 -1.06
N GLU A 420 -0.41 -9.09 -0.74
CA GLU A 420 0.81 -8.71 0.00
C GLU A 420 1.59 -7.63 -0.75
N GLY A 421 1.60 -7.70 -2.09
CA GLY A 421 2.12 -6.66 -2.96
C GLY A 421 1.45 -5.31 -2.75
N ILE A 422 0.11 -5.27 -2.60
CA ILE A 422 -0.66 -4.03 -2.38
C ILE A 422 -0.32 -3.41 -1.03
N PHE A 423 -0.32 -4.18 0.06
CA PHE A 423 0.10 -3.66 1.36
C PHE A 423 1.55 -3.19 1.35
N SER A 424 2.43 -3.91 0.65
CA SER A 424 3.83 -3.49 0.48
C SER A 424 3.93 -2.17 -0.27
N VAL A 425 3.18 -2.00 -1.36
CA VAL A 425 3.13 -0.76 -2.13
C VAL A 425 2.59 0.37 -1.27
N GLU A 426 1.45 0.19 -0.61
CA GLU A 426 0.84 1.23 0.25
C GLU A 426 1.81 1.62 1.40
N LYS A 427 2.43 0.66 2.08
CA LYS A 427 3.46 0.92 3.11
C LYS A 427 4.65 1.70 2.54
N ARG A 428 5.20 1.27 1.40
CA ARG A 428 6.34 1.94 0.77
C ARG A 428 6.00 3.34 0.31
N ARG A 429 4.80 3.52 -0.24
CA ARG A 429 4.25 4.83 -0.55
C ARG A 429 4.31 5.65 0.75
N ASP A 430 3.78 5.15 1.84
CA ASP A 430 3.57 5.90 3.09
C ASP A 430 4.84 6.24 3.87
N ASN A 431 5.98 5.62 3.55
CA ASN A 431 7.29 5.92 4.11
C ASN A 431 7.74 7.41 3.96
N HIS A 432 6.96 8.26 3.29
CA HIS A 432 7.26 9.68 3.06
C HIS A 432 6.35 10.68 3.79
N VAL A 433 5.32 10.25 4.54
CA VAL A 433 4.35 11.21 5.15
C VAL A 433 4.40 11.20 6.67
N ALA A 434 4.92 12.30 7.21
CA ALA A 434 5.14 12.53 8.63
C ALA A 434 3.85 12.66 9.46
N SER A 435 3.93 12.11 10.68
CA SER A 435 2.95 12.17 11.76
C SER A 435 2.45 13.57 12.12
N VAL A 436 1.14 13.75 12.33
CA VAL A 436 0.53 14.98 12.87
C VAL A 436 -0.20 14.68 14.19
N GLY A 437 0.53 14.15 15.18
CA GLY A 437 0.07 14.07 16.57
C GLY A 437 0.82 15.09 17.43
N SER A 438 0.12 15.84 18.28
CA SER A 438 0.80 16.67 19.28
C SER A 438 1.53 15.74 20.27
N LYS A 439 2.60 16.22 20.93
CA LYS A 439 3.31 15.39 21.93
C LYS A 439 2.42 15.07 23.13
N THR A 440 1.48 15.96 23.46
CA THR A 440 0.58 15.84 24.62
C THR A 440 -0.51 14.79 24.42
N GLU A 441 -1.13 14.71 23.24
CA GLU A 441 -2.14 13.68 22.93
C GLU A 441 -1.56 12.26 22.96
N ARG A 442 -0.30 12.13 22.51
CA ARG A 442 0.44 10.86 22.58
C ARG A 442 0.69 10.44 24.01
N ALA A 443 1.10 11.37 24.86
CA ALA A 443 1.33 11.08 26.27
C ALA A 443 0.03 10.68 26.99
N ALA A 444 -1.08 11.35 26.68
CA ALA A 444 -2.40 11.04 27.24
C ALA A 444 -2.92 9.67 26.79
N HIS A 445 -2.89 9.36 25.48
CA HIS A 445 -3.33 8.04 25.00
C HIS A 445 -2.45 6.91 25.52
N ALA A 446 -1.12 7.11 25.53
CA ALA A 446 -0.21 6.13 26.10
C ALA A 446 -0.38 5.96 27.63
N ALA A 447 -0.89 6.97 28.34
CA ALA A 447 -1.24 6.83 29.75
C ALA A 447 -2.49 5.95 29.92
N LEU A 448 -3.57 6.23 29.17
CA LEU A 448 -4.78 5.40 29.17
C LEU A 448 -4.48 3.93 28.85
N LEU A 449 -3.63 3.66 27.86
CA LEU A 449 -3.27 2.29 27.51
C LEU A 449 -2.43 1.57 28.57
N ARG A 450 -1.57 2.31 29.30
CA ARG A 450 -0.82 1.73 30.43
C ARG A 450 -1.77 1.39 31.57
N GLU A 451 -2.68 2.30 31.91
CA GLU A 451 -3.69 2.09 32.94
C GLU A 451 -4.59 0.89 32.60
N ALA A 452 -5.05 0.79 31.35
CA ALA A 452 -5.82 -0.37 30.87
C ALA A 452 -5.02 -1.68 30.97
N ALA A 453 -3.72 -1.67 30.66
CA ALA A 453 -2.89 -2.86 30.80
C ALA A 453 -2.71 -3.28 32.27
N GLU A 454 -2.52 -2.32 33.17
CA GLU A 454 -2.41 -2.56 34.62
C GLU A 454 -3.72 -3.14 35.19
N ILE A 455 -4.88 -2.58 34.83
CA ILE A 455 -6.20 -3.10 35.25
C ILE A 455 -6.43 -4.51 34.71
N SER A 456 -6.09 -4.77 33.44
CA SER A 456 -6.21 -6.11 32.85
C SER A 456 -5.36 -7.16 33.59
N GLU A 457 -4.16 -6.79 34.03
CA GLU A 457 -3.30 -7.67 34.81
C GLU A 457 -3.89 -7.90 36.22
N GLN A 458 -4.41 -6.85 36.85
CA GLN A 458 -5.09 -6.96 38.15
C GLN A 458 -6.33 -7.86 38.08
N ALA A 459 -7.16 -7.73 37.04
CA ALA A 459 -8.33 -8.60 36.82
C ALA A 459 -7.92 -10.08 36.69
N THR A 460 -6.85 -10.33 35.94
CA THR A 460 -6.30 -11.68 35.77
C THR A 460 -5.79 -12.26 37.09
N ARG A 461 -5.11 -11.45 37.91
CA ARG A 461 -4.66 -11.86 39.25
C ARG A 461 -5.84 -12.11 40.20
N ALA A 462 -6.85 -11.25 40.20
CA ALA A 462 -8.06 -11.42 41.02
C ALA A 462 -8.77 -12.75 40.74
N ARG A 463 -8.95 -13.11 39.46
CA ARG A 463 -9.46 -14.44 39.08
C ARG A 463 -8.62 -15.58 39.59
N ARG A 464 -7.29 -15.48 39.47
CA ARG A 464 -6.36 -16.51 39.95
C ARG A 464 -6.48 -16.71 41.47
N ASP A 465 -6.75 -15.64 42.21
CA ASP A 465 -6.92 -15.65 43.66
C ASP A 465 -8.34 -16.06 44.10
N GLY A 466 -9.25 -16.38 43.16
CA GLY A 466 -10.65 -16.73 43.45
C GLY A 466 -11.52 -15.54 43.87
N ARG A 467 -11.13 -14.31 43.51
CA ARG A 467 -11.87 -13.07 43.76
C ARG A 467 -12.60 -12.63 42.50
N ASP A 468 -13.63 -13.39 42.14
CA ASP A 468 -14.37 -13.19 40.88
C ASP A 468 -15.15 -11.87 40.84
N ASP A 469 -15.68 -11.41 41.98
CA ASP A 469 -16.36 -10.13 42.14
C ASP A 469 -15.44 -8.92 41.84
N VAL A 470 -14.21 -8.98 42.33
CA VAL A 470 -13.18 -7.97 42.05
C VAL A 470 -12.75 -8.02 40.58
N ALA A 471 -12.63 -9.23 40.01
CA ALA A 471 -12.28 -9.39 38.61
C ALA A 471 -13.34 -8.78 37.67
N GLU A 472 -14.62 -9.01 37.95
CA GLU A 472 -15.73 -8.45 37.17
C GLU A 472 -15.74 -6.92 37.21
N LEU A 473 -15.58 -6.33 38.40
CA LEU A 473 -15.48 -4.87 38.54
C LEU A 473 -14.30 -4.27 37.76
N LEU A 474 -13.14 -4.93 37.79
CA LEU A 474 -11.96 -4.51 37.04
C LEU A 474 -12.15 -4.66 35.53
N GLU A 475 -12.93 -5.65 35.08
CA GLU A 475 -13.28 -5.81 33.66
C GLU A 475 -14.21 -4.70 33.17
N ASP A 476 -15.18 -4.27 33.99
CA ASP A 476 -16.02 -3.11 33.69
C ASP A 476 -15.20 -1.81 33.60
N GLN A 477 -14.28 -1.60 34.54
CA GLN A 477 -13.34 -0.46 34.50
C GLN A 477 -12.44 -0.49 33.26
N LEU A 478 -11.94 -1.69 32.92
CA LEU A 478 -11.14 -1.90 31.74
C LEU A 478 -11.91 -1.55 30.46
N GLU A 479 -13.19 -1.92 30.38
CA GLU A 479 -14.03 -1.59 29.23
C GLU A 479 -14.28 -0.08 29.13
N ALA A 480 -14.54 0.60 30.25
CA ALA A 480 -14.66 2.06 30.27
C ALA A 480 -13.37 2.78 29.81
N LEU A 481 -12.19 2.29 30.23
CA LEU A 481 -10.91 2.85 29.78
C LEU A 481 -10.65 2.56 28.29
N LYS A 482 -11.04 1.40 27.78
CA LYS A 482 -10.96 1.12 26.34
C LYS A 482 -11.86 2.06 25.55
N ASP A 483 -13.07 2.33 26.04
CA ASP A 483 -13.98 3.30 25.45
C ASP A 483 -13.39 4.70 25.46
N GLU A 484 -12.76 5.13 26.56
CA GLU A 484 -12.06 6.42 26.63
C GLU A 484 -10.84 6.48 25.69
N ALA A 485 -10.04 5.41 25.64
CA ALA A 485 -8.91 5.30 24.74
C ALA A 485 -9.33 5.31 23.26
N ALA A 486 -10.43 4.63 22.94
CA ALA A 486 -11.05 4.64 21.60
C ALA A 486 -11.67 6.00 21.27
N ALA A 487 -12.22 6.70 22.26
CA ALA A 487 -12.69 8.08 22.13
C ALA A 487 -11.55 9.11 22.05
N SER A 488 -10.31 8.71 22.38
CA SER A 488 -9.17 9.61 22.34
C SER A 488 -9.00 10.22 20.95
N SER A 489 -8.71 11.52 20.92
CA SER A 489 -8.52 12.25 19.66
C SER A 489 -7.41 11.65 18.78
N LEU A 490 -6.45 10.93 19.38
CA LEU A 490 -5.41 10.22 18.66
C LEU A 490 -5.98 9.02 17.91
N TYR A 491 -6.71 8.13 18.59
CA TYR A 491 -7.31 6.94 17.98
C TYR A 491 -8.31 7.33 16.88
N VAL A 492 -9.20 8.29 17.15
CA VAL A 492 -10.12 8.85 16.13
C VAL A 492 -9.35 9.42 14.94
N SER A 493 -8.26 10.15 15.19
CA SER A 493 -7.42 10.65 14.10
C SER A 493 -6.78 9.54 13.27
N ARG A 494 -6.50 8.37 13.87
CA ARG A 494 -5.95 7.21 13.15
C ARG A 494 -7.01 6.48 12.35
N GLN A 495 -8.19 6.30 12.92
CA GLN A 495 -9.34 5.79 12.17
C GLN A 495 -9.62 6.68 10.95
N ASN A 496 -9.63 8.00 11.13
CA ASN A 496 -9.80 8.95 10.02
C ASN A 496 -8.70 8.82 8.96
N GLU A 497 -7.45 8.70 9.38
CA GLU A 497 -6.32 8.50 8.46
C GLU A 497 -6.48 7.19 7.66
N MET A 498 -6.83 6.09 8.31
CA MET A 498 -7.06 4.81 7.64
C MET A 498 -8.28 4.83 6.73
N LEU A 499 -9.36 5.50 7.14
CA LEU A 499 -10.53 5.71 6.29
C LEU A 499 -10.17 6.48 5.02
N THR A 500 -9.42 7.59 5.16
CA THR A 500 -9.02 8.37 4.00
C THR A 500 -8.17 7.56 3.02
N ARG A 501 -7.31 6.68 3.54
CA ARG A 501 -6.47 5.78 2.73
C ARG A 501 -7.30 4.69 2.05
N ALA A 502 -8.26 4.10 2.76
CA ALA A 502 -9.15 3.09 2.20
C ALA A 502 -10.00 3.69 1.07
N ILE A 503 -10.63 4.85 1.28
CA ILE A 503 -11.37 5.59 0.24
C ILE A 503 -10.46 5.89 -0.95
N ARG A 504 -9.27 6.43 -0.70
CA ARG A 504 -8.28 6.72 -1.75
C ARG A 504 -7.93 5.47 -2.55
N GLN A 505 -7.65 4.37 -1.87
CA GLN A 505 -7.26 3.10 -2.48
C GLN A 505 -8.39 2.55 -3.35
N VAL A 506 -9.62 2.59 -2.85
CA VAL A 506 -10.83 2.23 -3.57
C VAL A 506 -10.98 3.06 -4.84
N LEU A 507 -10.93 4.39 -4.74
CA LEU A 507 -11.05 5.28 -5.90
C LEU A 507 -9.94 5.06 -6.93
N ASN A 508 -8.71 4.83 -6.47
CA ASN A 508 -7.60 4.46 -7.35
C ASN A 508 -7.91 3.14 -8.10
N GLN A 509 -8.46 2.12 -7.42
CA GLN A 509 -8.84 0.87 -8.08
C GLN A 509 -9.99 1.08 -9.08
N THR A 510 -10.99 1.89 -8.74
CA THR A 510 -12.09 2.26 -9.66
C THR A 510 -11.53 2.85 -10.95
N VAL A 511 -10.63 3.84 -10.85
CA VAL A 511 -10.00 4.46 -12.02
C VAL A 511 -9.14 3.46 -12.79
N GLN A 512 -8.41 2.58 -12.10
CA GLN A 512 -7.60 1.55 -12.77
C GLN A 512 -8.45 0.49 -13.49
N ILE A 513 -9.65 0.19 -12.99
CA ILE A 513 -10.62 -0.68 -13.66
C ILE A 513 -11.19 0.02 -14.89
N GLU A 514 -11.62 1.28 -14.76
CA GLU A 514 -12.10 2.13 -15.86
C GLU A 514 -11.06 2.23 -16.99
N LEU A 515 -9.80 2.52 -16.65
CA LEU A 515 -8.72 2.63 -17.63
C LEU A 515 -8.42 1.29 -18.33
N ARG A 516 -8.46 0.16 -17.60
CA ARG A 516 -8.27 -1.18 -18.19
C ARG A 516 -9.41 -1.54 -19.13
N TRP A 517 -10.65 -1.23 -18.74
CA TRP A 517 -11.83 -1.46 -19.55
C TRP A 517 -11.80 -0.65 -20.86
N ASN A 518 -11.50 0.65 -20.75
CA ASN A 518 -11.37 1.54 -21.91
C ASN A 518 -10.28 1.08 -22.88
N ARG A 519 -9.15 0.57 -22.36
CA ARG A 519 -8.10 -0.03 -23.20
C ARG A 519 -8.62 -1.28 -23.93
N ARG A 520 -9.33 -2.18 -23.25
CA ARG A 520 -9.88 -3.39 -23.87
C ARG A 520 -10.88 -3.07 -24.98
N ILE A 521 -11.73 -2.05 -24.79
CA ILE A 521 -12.64 -1.56 -25.83
C ILE A 521 -11.87 -0.97 -27.00
N ALA A 522 -10.82 -0.18 -26.75
CA ALA A 522 -10.00 0.41 -27.81
C ALA A 522 -9.30 -0.67 -28.66
N TYR A 523 -8.74 -1.71 -28.02
CA TYR A 523 -8.12 -2.83 -28.73
C TYR A 523 -9.12 -3.61 -29.58
N THR A 524 -10.30 -3.91 -29.04
CA THR A 524 -11.35 -4.64 -29.79
C THR A 524 -11.88 -3.84 -30.98
N LYS A 525 -11.96 -2.51 -30.88
CA LYS A 525 -12.32 -1.63 -32.00
C LYS A 525 -11.20 -1.43 -33.03
N GLY A 526 -9.94 -1.59 -32.64
CA GLY A 526 -8.79 -1.55 -33.55
C GLY A 526 -8.58 -2.87 -34.31
N SER A 527 -9.08 -3.99 -33.79
CA SER A 527 -9.02 -5.31 -34.43
C SER A 527 -10.30 -5.63 -35.22
N VAL A 528 -10.41 -5.12 -36.46
CA VAL A 528 -11.22 -5.64 -37.60
C VAL A 528 -12.72 -5.94 -37.40
N PHE A 529 -13.32 -5.76 -36.22
CA PHE A 529 -14.76 -5.91 -36.03
C PHE A 529 -15.41 -4.54 -35.82
N GLY A 530 -16.39 -4.24 -36.69
CA GLY A 530 -17.13 -2.99 -36.75
C GLY A 530 -17.85 -2.60 -35.46
N PRO A 531 -18.54 -1.45 -35.44
CA PRO A 531 -18.96 -0.77 -34.22
C PRO A 531 -19.98 -1.57 -33.42
N VAL A 532 -19.51 -2.30 -32.40
CA VAL A 532 -20.35 -2.69 -31.26
C VAL A 532 -20.52 -1.45 -30.38
N ARG A 533 -21.47 -0.60 -30.78
CA ARG A 533 -22.14 0.34 -29.89
C ARG A 533 -23.31 -0.41 -29.23
N GLU A 534 -23.58 -0.03 -27.98
CA GLU A 534 -24.77 -0.41 -27.20
C GLU A 534 -24.73 -1.81 -26.59
N THR A 535 -24.10 -1.93 -25.42
CA THR A 535 -24.77 -2.37 -24.18
C THR A 535 -23.78 -2.37 -23.03
N VAL A 536 -24.28 -2.19 -21.82
CA VAL A 536 -23.58 -2.10 -20.52
C VAL A 536 -23.22 -0.65 -20.11
N GLU A 537 -24.28 0.12 -19.86
CA GLU A 537 -24.31 1.12 -18.77
C GLU A 537 -24.58 0.42 -17.42
#